data_AF-A0A1M6GQB6-F1
#
_entry.id   AF-A0A1M6GQB6-F1
#
_cell.length_a   1.000
_cell.length_b   1.000
_cell.length_c   1.000
_cell.angle_alpha   90.00
_cell.angle_beta   90.00
_cell.angle_gamma   90.00
#
_symmetry.space_group_name_H-M   'P 1'
#
loop_
_entity.id
_entity.type
_entity.pdbx_description
1 polymer ?
#
loop_
_entity_poly.entity_id
_entity_poly.type
_entity_poly.pdbx_seq_one_letter_code
_entity_poly.pdbx_strand_id
1 'polypeptide(L)'
;MEDMDFNEIRAFELIQKYGLQPQKIDRDDIRRLLLEEIQNYQEGSSEYIRVLCGMLFCIGDSEDSNLIKDAKYGINMDVGCMVDVEWIHSLNGEINEYTRDREDIIKSFVEYYTNYFSEYI
;
A
#
# COMPACT_ATOMS: atom_id res chain seq x y z
N MET A 1 -1.03 4.66 -20.67
CA MET A 1 -2.06 5.32 -19.86
C MET A 1 -3.46 5.04 -20.37
N GLU A 2 -3.70 4.94 -21.69
CA GLU A 2 -5.04 4.62 -22.24
C GLU A 2 -5.60 3.26 -21.79
N ASP A 3 -4.74 2.33 -21.35
CA ASP A 3 -5.13 0.99 -20.87
C ASP A 3 -5.20 0.86 -19.33
N MET A 4 -4.82 1.89 -18.56
CA MET A 4 -4.87 1.83 -17.10
C MET A 4 -6.25 2.25 -16.58
N ASP A 5 -6.72 1.57 -15.55
CA ASP A 5 -7.92 2.01 -14.83
C ASP A 5 -7.64 3.30 -14.03
N PHE A 6 -8.71 3.92 -13.55
CA PHE A 6 -8.62 5.16 -12.79
C PHE A 6 -7.78 5.01 -11.51
N ASN A 7 -7.92 3.90 -10.78
CA ASN A 7 -7.16 3.68 -9.54
C ASN A 7 -5.70 3.29 -9.81
N GLU A 8 -5.38 2.62 -10.91
CA GLU A 8 -4.01 2.42 -11.39
C GLU A 8 -3.32 3.75 -11.72
N ILE A 9 -4.03 4.68 -12.38
CA ILE A 9 -3.49 6.03 -12.64
C ILE A 9 -3.19 6.75 -11.33
N ARG A 10 -4.14 6.72 -10.36
CA ARG A 10 -3.93 7.34 -9.04
C ARG A 10 -2.75 6.70 -8.29
N ALA A 11 -2.59 5.38 -8.38
CA ALA A 11 -1.47 4.67 -7.78
C ALA A 11 -0.14 5.11 -8.39
N PHE A 12 -0.06 5.20 -9.72
CA PHE A 12 1.11 5.70 -10.44
C PHE A 12 1.46 7.14 -10.03
N GLU A 13 0.49 8.06 -10.05
CA GLU A 13 0.69 9.46 -9.67
C GLU A 13 1.19 9.60 -8.22
N LEU A 14 0.66 8.76 -7.30
CA LEU A 14 1.09 8.74 -5.91
C LEU A 14 2.56 8.30 -5.78
N ILE A 15 2.97 7.28 -6.53
CA ILE A 15 4.35 6.81 -6.59
C ILE A 15 5.27 7.87 -7.21
N GLN A 16 4.82 8.58 -8.25
CA GLN A 16 5.60 9.69 -8.82
C GLN A 16 5.79 10.83 -7.81
N LYS A 17 4.75 11.12 -7.01
CA LYS A 17 4.78 12.19 -6.01
C LYS A 17 5.72 11.88 -4.83
N TYR A 18 5.59 10.69 -4.24
CA TYR A 18 6.27 10.34 -3.00
C TYR A 18 7.46 9.38 -3.17
N GLY A 19 7.56 8.71 -4.31
CA GLY A 19 8.44 7.56 -4.47
C GLY A 19 8.03 6.39 -3.57
N LEU A 20 8.88 5.36 -3.53
CA LEU A 20 8.68 4.16 -2.70
C LEU A 20 9.71 4.07 -1.56
N GLN A 21 10.45 5.14 -1.31
CA GLN A 21 11.50 5.19 -0.29
C GLN A 21 10.93 5.85 0.98
N PRO A 22 11.02 5.22 2.16
CA PRO A 22 10.35 5.69 3.38
C PRO A 22 10.58 7.18 3.69
N GLN A 23 11.81 7.67 3.51
CA GLN A 23 12.22 9.04 3.79
C GLN A 23 11.58 10.12 2.92
N LYS A 24 10.89 9.75 1.83
CA LYS A 24 10.23 10.69 0.92
C LYS A 24 8.70 10.74 1.10
N ILE A 25 8.15 9.81 1.89
CA ILE A 25 6.70 9.64 2.03
C ILE A 25 6.18 10.54 3.15
N ASP A 26 5.16 11.34 2.86
CA ASP A 26 4.43 12.12 3.86
C ASP A 26 3.41 11.22 4.57
N ARG A 27 3.76 10.71 5.75
CA ARG A 27 2.92 9.77 6.51
C ARG A 27 1.51 10.30 6.76
N ASP A 28 1.39 11.57 7.14
CA ASP A 28 0.10 12.14 7.53
C ASP A 28 -0.83 12.27 6.32
N ASP A 29 -0.28 12.65 5.15
CA ASP A 29 -1.05 12.68 3.91
C ASP A 29 -1.48 11.27 3.47
N ILE A 30 -0.57 10.27 3.52
CA ILE A 30 -0.91 8.89 3.18
C ILE A 30 -2.00 8.33 4.10
N ARG A 31 -1.92 8.57 5.42
CA ARG A 31 -2.96 8.18 6.37
C ARG A 31 -4.30 8.82 6.05
N ARG A 32 -4.32 10.12 5.76
CA ARG A 32 -5.54 10.85 5.37
C ARG A 32 -6.16 10.25 4.11
N LEU A 33 -5.37 10.02 3.06
CA LEU A 33 -5.84 9.43 1.80
C LEU A 33 -6.41 8.02 2.00
N LEU A 34 -5.77 7.18 2.82
CA LEU A 34 -6.28 5.84 3.11
C LEU A 34 -7.58 5.88 3.92
N LEU A 35 -7.70 6.79 4.88
CA LEU A 35 -8.96 7.01 5.61
C LEU A 35 -10.10 7.43 4.67
N GLU A 36 -9.82 8.29 3.70
CA GLU A 36 -10.80 8.71 2.70
C GLU A 36 -11.28 7.52 1.84
N GLU A 37 -10.38 6.65 1.41
CA GLU A 37 -10.75 5.43 0.66
C GLU A 37 -11.53 4.42 1.50
N ILE A 38 -11.23 4.28 2.79
CA ILE A 38 -12.01 3.42 3.70
C ILE A 38 -13.43 3.96 3.88
N GLN A 39 -13.58 5.28 4.01
CA GLN A 39 -14.88 5.92 4.24
C GLN A 39 -15.73 6.05 2.96
N ASN A 40 -15.07 6.24 1.82
CA ASN A 40 -15.71 6.50 0.54
C ASN A 40 -14.95 5.77 -0.57
N TYR A 41 -15.07 4.44 -0.56
CA TYR A 41 -14.41 3.54 -1.50
C TYR A 41 -14.69 3.92 -2.96
N GLN A 42 -13.63 4.03 -3.75
CA GLN A 42 -13.70 4.22 -5.19
C GLN A 42 -13.59 2.86 -5.90
N GLU A 43 -14.66 2.44 -6.59
CA GLU A 43 -14.66 1.21 -7.38
C GLU A 43 -13.60 1.21 -8.48
N GLY A 44 -13.06 0.03 -8.80
CA GLY A 44 -12.00 -0.15 -9.79
C GLY A 44 -10.90 -1.04 -9.24
N SER A 45 -9.69 -0.88 -9.77
CA SER A 45 -8.54 -1.61 -9.26
C SER A 45 -8.27 -1.27 -7.79
N SER A 46 -7.75 -2.23 -7.04
CA SER A 46 -7.33 -2.04 -5.64
C SER A 46 -5.93 -1.46 -5.51
N GLU A 47 -5.24 -1.17 -6.63
CA GLU A 47 -3.84 -0.74 -6.64
C GLU A 47 -3.62 0.55 -5.83
N TYR A 48 -4.53 1.53 -5.91
CA TYR A 48 -4.37 2.77 -5.14
C TYR A 48 -4.33 2.52 -3.63
N ILE A 49 -5.28 1.74 -3.11
CA ILE A 49 -5.35 1.36 -1.69
C ILE A 49 -4.13 0.51 -1.30
N ARG A 50 -3.72 -0.42 -2.17
CA ARG A 50 -2.56 -1.27 -1.93
C ARG A 50 -1.27 -0.45 -1.82
N VAL A 51 -1.07 0.53 -2.69
CA VAL A 51 0.08 1.45 -2.63
C VAL A 51 0.05 2.27 -1.35
N LEU A 52 -1.10 2.83 -0.95
CA LEU A 52 -1.23 3.58 0.31
C LEU A 52 -0.83 2.72 1.52
N CYS A 53 -1.38 1.50 1.63
CA CYS A 53 -1.03 0.55 2.68
C CYS A 53 0.47 0.19 2.65
N GLY A 54 1.02 -0.07 1.47
CA GLY A 54 2.43 -0.41 1.30
C GLY A 54 3.38 0.73 1.63
N MET A 55 2.99 1.98 1.35
CA MET A 55 3.74 3.18 1.75
C MET A 55 3.80 3.33 3.27
N LEU A 56 2.67 3.14 3.98
CA LEU A 56 2.65 3.12 5.45
C LEU A 56 3.51 1.98 6.01
N PHE A 57 3.43 0.80 5.39
CA PHE A 57 4.29 -0.32 5.74
C PHE A 57 5.77 0.02 5.57
N CYS A 58 6.16 0.67 4.48
CA CYS A 58 7.53 1.12 4.21
C CYS A 58 8.01 2.14 5.26
N ILE A 59 7.15 3.06 5.70
CA ILE A 59 7.45 4.00 6.80
C ILE A 59 7.77 3.24 8.09
N GLY A 60 6.97 2.22 8.43
CA GLY A 60 7.28 1.30 9.54
C GLY A 60 6.79 1.73 10.91
N ASP A 61 5.84 2.66 10.98
CA ASP A 61 5.23 3.04 12.26
C ASP A 61 4.17 2.01 12.67
N SER A 62 4.34 1.40 13.84
CA SER A 62 3.41 0.39 14.37
C SER A 62 1.98 0.92 14.54
N GLU A 63 1.78 2.23 14.72
CA GLU A 63 0.44 2.82 14.83
C GLU A 63 -0.36 2.71 13.52
N ASP A 64 0.30 2.51 12.39
CA ASP A 64 -0.34 2.39 11.08
C ASP A 64 -0.94 0.99 10.85
N SER A 65 -0.58 -0.02 11.67
CA SER A 65 -1.05 -1.39 11.50
C SER A 65 -2.57 -1.51 11.58
N ASN A 66 -3.22 -0.75 12.47
CA ASN A 66 -4.67 -0.72 12.60
C ASN A 66 -5.34 -0.13 11.36
N LEU A 67 -4.76 0.93 10.77
CA LEU A 67 -5.33 1.56 9.59
C LEU A 67 -5.23 0.65 8.36
N ILE A 68 -4.09 -0.05 8.19
CA ILE A 68 -3.92 -1.07 7.15
C ILE A 68 -4.89 -2.24 7.35
N LYS A 69 -5.11 -2.63 8.61
CA LYS A 69 -6.10 -3.67 8.97
C LYS A 69 -7.53 -3.25 8.63
N ASP A 70 -7.89 -2.01 8.90
CA ASP A 70 -9.22 -1.47 8.57
C ASP A 70 -9.43 -1.45 7.05
N ALA A 71 -8.43 -1.10 6.25
CA ALA A 71 -8.51 -1.20 4.79
C ALA A 71 -8.69 -2.66 4.31
N LYS A 72 -7.87 -3.58 4.84
CA LYS A 72 -7.89 -4.99 4.45
C LYS A 72 -9.23 -5.68 4.74
N TYR A 73 -9.86 -5.39 5.88
CA TYR A 73 -11.06 -6.10 6.32
C TYR A 73 -12.35 -5.29 6.23
N GLY A 74 -12.27 -3.97 6.03
CA GLY A 74 -13.41 -3.06 6.13
C GLY A 74 -14.02 -2.62 4.79
N ILE A 75 -13.31 -2.78 3.66
CA ILE A 75 -13.78 -2.29 2.35
C ILE A 75 -14.53 -3.38 1.58
N ASN A 76 -13.83 -4.34 0.97
CA ASN A 76 -14.42 -5.46 0.24
C ASN A 76 -13.40 -6.63 0.10
N MET A 77 -13.83 -7.72 -0.53
CA MET A 77 -12.99 -8.92 -0.70
C MET A 77 -11.78 -8.67 -1.60
N ASP A 78 -11.92 -7.91 -2.69
CA ASP A 78 -10.84 -7.67 -3.66
C ASP A 78 -9.70 -6.88 -3.02
N VAL A 79 -10.03 -5.79 -2.32
CA VAL A 79 -9.08 -5.01 -1.53
C VAL A 79 -8.43 -5.90 -0.45
N GLY A 80 -9.24 -6.70 0.25
CA GLY A 80 -8.75 -7.59 1.29
C GLY A 80 -7.78 -8.67 0.79
N CYS A 81 -7.95 -9.14 -0.45
CA CYS A 81 -7.01 -10.05 -1.10
C CYS A 81 -5.70 -9.36 -1.52
N MET A 82 -5.75 -8.07 -1.88
CA MET A 82 -4.61 -7.31 -2.38
C MET A 82 -3.70 -6.72 -1.29
N VAL A 83 -4.25 -6.43 -0.10
CA VAL A 83 -3.47 -5.94 1.05
C VAL A 83 -2.87 -7.12 1.83
N ASP A 84 -1.54 -7.22 1.88
CA ASP A 84 -0.86 -8.35 2.51
C ASP A 84 -1.01 -8.33 4.05
N VAL A 85 -1.49 -9.43 4.62
CA VAL A 85 -1.64 -9.57 6.08
C VAL A 85 -0.28 -9.55 6.80
N GLU A 86 0.77 -9.99 6.10
CA GLU A 86 2.16 -9.96 6.56
C GLU A 86 2.60 -8.54 6.95
N TRP A 87 2.10 -7.50 6.29
CA TRP A 87 2.44 -6.11 6.64
C TRP A 87 1.96 -5.74 8.04
N ILE A 88 0.75 -6.18 8.41
CA ILE A 88 0.15 -5.91 9.73
C ILE A 88 0.94 -6.65 10.81
N HIS A 89 1.21 -7.94 10.60
CA HIS A 89 1.98 -8.76 11.55
C HIS A 89 3.40 -8.21 11.74
N SER A 90 4.07 -7.84 10.64
CA SER A 90 5.42 -7.27 10.66
C SER A 90 5.47 -5.95 11.44
N LEU A 91 4.52 -5.02 11.21
CA LEU A 91 4.45 -3.75 11.95
C LEU A 91 4.17 -3.93 13.45
N ASN A 92 3.46 -4.99 13.83
CA ASN A 92 3.20 -5.33 15.23
C ASN A 92 4.37 -6.09 15.88
N GLY A 93 5.44 -6.40 15.15
CA GLY A 93 6.56 -7.19 15.66
C GLY A 93 6.20 -8.66 15.93
N GLU A 94 5.14 -9.16 15.30
CA GLU A 94 4.74 -10.57 15.42
C GLU A 94 5.71 -11.44 14.61
N ILE A 95 6.16 -12.56 15.18
CA ILE A 95 6.99 -13.56 14.49
C ILE A 95 6.13 -14.80 14.26
N ASN A 96 5.81 -15.09 13.01
CA ASN A 96 5.01 -16.25 12.60
C ASN A 96 5.51 -16.85 11.27
N GLU A 97 4.85 -17.89 10.78
CA GLU A 97 5.22 -18.55 9.52
C GLU A 97 5.09 -17.65 8.27
N TYR A 98 4.43 -16.51 8.41
CA TYR A 98 4.20 -15.52 7.36
C TYR A 98 5.07 -14.27 7.50
N THR A 99 5.93 -14.14 8.53
CA THR A 99 6.74 -12.92 8.72
C THR A 99 8.14 -13.13 8.17
N ARG A 100 8.34 -12.75 6.90
CA ARG A 100 9.67 -12.61 6.31
C ARG A 100 10.39 -11.40 6.92
N ASP A 101 11.68 -11.29 6.59
CA ASP A 101 12.43 -10.08 6.91
C ASP A 101 11.76 -8.84 6.32
N ARG A 102 11.64 -7.77 7.11
CA ARG A 102 10.92 -6.56 6.70
C ARG A 102 11.57 -5.90 5.49
N GLU A 103 12.90 -5.92 5.40
CA GLU A 103 13.63 -5.34 4.26
C GLU A 103 13.34 -6.13 2.98
N ASP A 104 13.24 -7.46 3.06
CA ASP A 104 12.87 -8.32 1.92
C ASP A 104 11.43 -8.06 1.43
N ILE A 105 10.49 -7.83 2.34
CA ILE A 105 9.11 -7.47 1.99
C ILE A 105 9.08 -6.11 1.28
N ILE A 106 9.77 -5.11 1.84
CA ILE A 106 9.87 -3.78 1.23
C ILE A 106 10.51 -3.86 -0.15
N LYS A 107 11.61 -4.60 -0.30
CA LYS A 107 12.27 -4.80 -1.58
C LYS A 107 11.34 -5.42 -2.61
N SER A 108 10.60 -6.47 -2.21
CA SER A 108 9.61 -7.12 -3.09
C SER A 108 8.51 -6.16 -3.54
N PHE A 109 8.00 -5.33 -2.63
CA PHE A 109 7.00 -4.30 -2.92
C PHE A 109 7.55 -3.25 -3.90
N VAL A 110 8.76 -2.75 -3.66
CA VAL A 110 9.42 -1.75 -4.53
C VAL A 110 9.67 -2.32 -5.92
N GLU A 111 10.19 -3.55 -6.01
CA GLU A 111 10.46 -4.23 -7.28
C GLU A 111 9.16 -4.48 -8.07
N TYR A 112 8.08 -4.89 -7.38
CA TYR A 112 6.78 -5.06 -8.00
C TYR A 112 6.33 -3.78 -8.71
N TYR A 113 6.27 -2.65 -8.01
CA TYR A 113 5.76 -1.40 -8.58
C TYR A 113 6.73 -0.76 -9.58
N THR A 114 8.04 -0.96 -9.42
CA THR A 114 9.02 -0.55 -10.42
C THR A 114 8.80 -1.27 -11.74
N ASN A 115 8.53 -2.58 -11.70
CA ASN A 115 8.27 -3.37 -12.90
C ASN A 115 6.88 -3.10 -13.47
N TYR A 116 5.86 -3.07 -12.61
CA TYR A 116 4.46 -2.87 -12.99
C TYR A 116 4.26 -1.55 -13.74
N PHE A 117 4.93 -0.48 -13.31
CA PHE A 117 4.87 0.81 -13.98
C PHE A 117 6.02 1.11 -14.94
N SER A 118 6.91 0.14 -15.21
CA SER A 118 8.12 0.36 -16.02
C SER A 118 7.83 0.86 -17.45
N GLU A 119 6.69 0.49 -18.02
CA GLU A 119 6.27 0.93 -19.36
C GLU A 119 5.71 2.37 -19.38
N TYR A 120 5.55 2.99 -18.22
CA TYR A 120 4.98 4.33 -18.06
C TYR A 120 5.96 5.35 -17.47
N ILE A 121 7.20 4.94 -17.22
CA ILE A 121 8.30 5.76 -16.69
C ILE A 121 9.26 6.15 -17.81
#